data_AF-A0A2N6M4T4-F1
#
_entry.id   AF-A0A2N6M4T4-F1
#
_cell.length_a   1.000
_cell.length_b   1.000
_cell.length_c   1.000
_cell.angle_alpha   90.00
_cell.angle_beta   90.00
_cell.angle_gamma   90.00
#
_symmetry.space_group_name_H-M   'P 1'
#
loop_
_entity.id
_entity.type
_entity.pdbx_description
1 polymer ?
#
loop_
_entity_poly.entity_id
_entity_poly.type
_entity_poly.pdbx_seq_one_letter_code
_entity_poly.pdbx_strand_id
1 'polypeptide(L)'
;PATPTPTPTLQNIDDPGIKPSRDGFFHIFTDNQDEKSLAKVRQVVPDAYLSKDKKAIYLGAFKTKEQVKKQMQFLQSKGITAKVE
;
A
#
# COMPACT_ATOMS: atom_id res chain seq x y z
N PRO A 1 21.49 -6.96 -16.20
CA PRO A 1 20.04 -6.89 -16.53
C PRO A 1 19.23 -6.56 -15.27
N ALA A 2 18.67 -5.35 -15.19
CA ALA A 2 17.82 -4.93 -14.09
C ALA A 2 16.48 -5.66 -14.17
N THR A 3 16.25 -6.62 -13.28
CA THR A 3 14.92 -7.19 -13.06
C THR A 3 14.01 -6.07 -12.54
N PRO A 4 12.87 -5.77 -13.19
CA PRO A 4 11.90 -4.88 -12.59
C PRO A 4 11.36 -5.60 -11.34
N THR A 5 11.70 -5.11 -10.16
CA THR A 5 11.06 -5.58 -8.92
C THR A 5 9.57 -5.40 -9.10
N PRO A 6 8.76 -6.48 -9.15
CA PRO A 6 7.32 -6.33 -9.31
C PRO A 6 6.84 -5.55 -8.11
N THR A 7 6.30 -4.34 -8.33
CA THR A 7 5.64 -3.60 -7.27
C THR A 7 4.49 -4.49 -6.80
N PRO A 8 4.47 -4.92 -5.53
CA PRO A 8 3.46 -5.82 -5.03
C PRO A 8 2.08 -5.18 -5.19
N THR A 9 1.29 -5.74 -6.10
CA THR A 9 -0.12 -5.44 -6.32
C THR A 9 -0.96 -6.60 -5.80
N LEU A 10 -2.27 -6.41 -5.64
CA LEU A 10 -3.22 -7.40 -5.10
C LEU A 10 -3.07 -8.81 -5.72
N GLN A 11 -2.62 -8.91 -6.97
CA GLN A 11 -2.38 -10.17 -7.67
C GLN A 11 -1.07 -10.87 -7.30
N ASN A 12 -0.09 -10.15 -6.75
CA ASN A 12 1.25 -10.64 -6.42
C ASN A 12 1.56 -10.65 -4.92
N ILE A 13 0.63 -10.23 -4.03
CA ILE A 13 0.85 -10.30 -2.57
C ILE A 13 1.04 -11.74 -2.06
N ASP A 14 0.44 -12.70 -2.76
CA ASP A 14 0.52 -14.12 -2.46
C ASP A 14 1.86 -14.72 -2.92
N ASP A 15 2.65 -13.96 -3.71
CA ASP A 15 3.95 -14.39 -4.21
C ASP A 15 4.94 -14.56 -3.03
N PRO A 16 5.68 -15.69 -2.96
CA PRO A 16 6.68 -15.93 -1.92
C PRO A 16 7.90 -15.01 -2.04
N GLY A 17 8.04 -14.28 -3.16
CA GLY A 17 9.07 -13.27 -3.40
C GLY A 17 8.79 -11.92 -2.72
N ILE A 18 7.55 -11.63 -2.33
CA ILE A 18 7.23 -10.46 -1.49
C ILE A 18 7.69 -10.78 -0.06
N LYS A 19 8.94 -10.43 0.23
CA LYS A 19 9.47 -10.50 1.58
C LYS A 19 8.79 -9.41 2.40
N PRO A 20 8.22 -9.71 3.57
CA PRO A 20 7.84 -8.66 4.49
C PRO A 20 9.05 -7.80 4.79
N SER A 21 8.81 -6.53 5.10
CA SER A 21 9.85 -5.65 5.62
C SER A 21 10.57 -6.35 6.79
N ARG A 22 11.78 -5.91 7.13
CA ARG A 22 12.67 -6.53 8.13
C ARG A 22 12.01 -6.82 9.50
N ASP A 23 10.88 -6.17 9.74
CA ASP A 23 10.02 -6.25 10.92
C ASP A 23 8.90 -7.33 10.84
N GLY A 24 8.69 -7.94 9.67
CA GLY A 24 7.61 -8.93 9.45
C GLY A 24 6.26 -8.33 9.04
N PHE A 25 6.23 -7.06 8.64
CA PHE A 25 5.01 -6.34 8.24
C PHE A 25 5.07 -5.93 6.76
N PHE A 26 3.90 -5.86 6.16
CA PHE A 26 3.64 -5.33 4.83
C PHE A 26 3.11 -3.92 4.95
N HIS A 27 3.82 -2.96 4.40
CA HIS A 27 3.40 -1.57 4.42
C HIS A 27 2.63 -1.27 3.15
N ILE A 28 1.36 -0.92 3.29
CA ILE A 28 0.56 -0.46 2.16
C ILE A 28 0.78 1.04 2.03
N PHE A 29 1.09 1.51 0.84
CA PHE A 29 1.22 2.93 0.54
C PHE A 29 0.69 3.25 -0.85
N THR A 30 0.23 4.47 -1.08
CA THR A 30 -0.16 4.96 -2.40
C THR A 30 0.68 6.18 -2.74
N ASP A 31 0.93 6.41 -4.02
CA ASP A 31 1.52 7.68 -4.46
C ASP A 31 0.57 8.83 -4.12
N ASN A 32 1.13 9.91 -3.59
CA ASN A 32 0.40 11.14 -3.35
C ASN A 32 0.42 11.97 -4.63
N GLN A 33 -0.62 11.85 -5.45
CA GLN A 33 -0.74 12.63 -6.69
C GLN A 33 -1.10 14.10 -6.40
N ASP A 34 -1.89 14.36 -5.37
CA ASP A 34 -2.44 15.69 -5.06
C ASP A 34 -2.78 15.84 -3.56
N GLU A 35 -2.86 17.06 -3.05
CA GLU A 35 -3.29 17.33 -1.66
C GLU A 35 -4.67 16.74 -1.32
N LYS A 36 -5.55 16.59 -2.32
CA LYS A 36 -6.87 15.94 -2.18
C LYS A 36 -6.80 14.42 -2.14
N SER A 37 -5.71 13.81 -2.62
CA SER A 37 -5.52 12.36 -2.57
C SER A 37 -5.42 11.90 -1.12
N LEU A 38 -4.66 12.61 -0.28
CA LEU A 38 -4.64 12.34 1.16
C LEU A 38 -6.02 12.43 1.79
N ALA A 39 -6.76 13.51 1.52
CA ALA A 39 -8.09 13.68 2.10
C ALA A 39 -9.04 12.54 1.70
N LYS A 40 -9.07 12.17 0.42
CA LYS A 40 -9.87 11.02 -0.07
C LYS A 40 -9.44 9.71 0.56
N VAL A 41 -8.13 9.46 0.59
CA VAL A 41 -7.56 8.26 1.20
C VAL A 41 -7.92 8.20 2.67
N ARG A 42 -7.81 9.32 3.39
CA ARG A 42 -8.10 9.42 4.82
C ARG A 42 -9.59 9.29 5.14
N GLN A 43 -10.49 9.58 4.20
CA GLN A 43 -11.92 9.25 4.34
C GLN A 43 -12.18 7.74 4.32
N VAL A 44 -11.36 6.98 3.58
CA VAL A 44 -11.48 5.53 3.45
C VAL A 44 -10.67 4.81 4.53
N VAL A 45 -9.49 5.34 4.83
CA VAL A 45 -8.50 4.82 5.76
C VAL A 45 -8.11 5.95 6.71
N PRO A 46 -8.82 6.14 7.82
CA PRO A 46 -8.54 7.24 8.74
C PRO A 46 -7.13 7.17 9.34
N ASP A 47 -6.56 5.97 9.39
CA ASP A 47 -5.19 5.69 9.83
C ASP A 47 -4.12 6.07 8.78
N ALA A 48 -4.53 6.48 7.58
CA ALA A 48 -3.58 6.83 6.53
C ALA A 48 -2.81 8.11 6.85
N TYR A 49 -1.49 8.05 6.65
CA TYR A 49 -0.56 9.12 6.95
C TYR A 49 0.37 9.40 5.75
N LEU A 50 0.79 10.65 5.60
CA LEU A 50 1.81 11.01 4.61
C LEU A 50 3.19 10.56 5.08
N SER A 51 3.99 10.05 4.16
CA SER A 51 5.44 9.90 4.35
C SER A 51 6.06 11.26 4.64
N LYS A 52 7.23 11.28 5.30
CA LYS A 52 7.97 12.51 5.61
C LYS A 52 8.19 13.40 4.39
N ASP A 53 8.42 12.80 3.23
CA ASP A 53 8.63 13.50 1.95
C ASP A 53 7.34 13.93 1.24
N LYS A 54 6.17 13.64 1.80
CA LYS A 54 4.82 13.87 1.22
C LYS A 54 4.58 13.29 -0.17
N LYS A 55 5.47 12.43 -0.67
CA LYS A 55 5.39 11.76 -1.97
C LYS A 55 4.53 10.50 -1.95
N ALA A 56 4.46 9.83 -0.80
CA ALA A 56 3.63 8.66 -0.61
C ALA A 56 2.73 8.82 0.61
N ILE A 57 1.61 8.12 0.58
CA ILE A 57 0.61 8.07 1.63
C ILE A 57 0.59 6.63 2.11
N TYR A 58 1.12 6.38 3.30
CA TYR A 58 1.00 5.09 3.94
C TYR A 58 -0.43 4.90 4.43
N LEU A 59 -0.97 3.75 4.12
CA LEU A 59 -2.34 3.31 4.40
C LEU A 59 -2.38 2.33 5.58
N GLY A 60 -1.22 1.98 6.13
CA GLY A 60 -1.08 1.08 7.27
C GLY A 60 -0.07 -0.03 7.04
N ALA A 61 0.32 -0.66 8.14
CA ALA A 61 1.21 -1.80 8.17
C ALA A 61 0.45 -3.03 8.66
N PHE A 62 0.53 -4.14 7.93
CA PHE A 62 -0.19 -5.37 8.26
C PHE A 62 0.79 -6.53 8.42
N LYS A 63 0.58 -7.39 9.42
CA LYS A 63 1.39 -8.61 9.59
C LYS A 63 1.03 -9.72 8.62
N THR A 64 -0.20 -9.76 8.12
CA THR A 64 -0.71 -10.88 7.33
C THR A 64 -1.10 -10.46 5.92
N LYS A 65 -0.82 -11.34 4.96
CA LYS A 65 -1.19 -11.16 3.56
C LYS A 65 -2.70 -10.99 3.37
N GLU A 66 -3.52 -11.70 4.14
CA GLU A 66 -4.98 -11.58 4.09
C GLU A 66 -5.48 -10.17 4.41
N GLN A 67 -4.91 -9.53 5.45
CA GLN A 67 -5.27 -8.17 5.82
C GLN A 67 -4.85 -7.18 4.73
N VAL A 68 -3.65 -7.37 4.16
CA VAL A 68 -3.20 -6.60 3.01
C VAL A 68 -4.15 -6.75 1.83
N LYS A 69 -4.58 -7.98 1.53
CA LYS A 69 -5.49 -8.29 0.43
C LYS A 69 -6.81 -7.56 0.60
N LYS A 70 -7.44 -7.68 1.77
CA LYS A 70 -8.70 -7.00 2.09
C LYS A 70 -8.55 -5.48 1.95
N GLN A 71 -7.47 -4.94 2.50
CA GLN A 71 -7.24 -3.50 2.47
C GLN A 71 -7.00 -3.00 1.04
N MET A 72 -6.14 -3.67 0.26
CA MET A 72 -5.91 -3.32 -1.15
C MET A 72 -7.17 -3.46 -1.99
N GLN A 73 -7.97 -4.50 -1.79
CA GLN A 73 -9.21 -4.71 -2.55
C GLN A 73 -10.25 -3.63 -2.21
N PHE A 74 -10.33 -3.24 -0.94
CA PHE A 74 -11.17 -2.13 -0.49
C PHE A 74 -10.72 -0.81 -1.10
N LEU A 75 -9.41 -0.54 -1.13
CA LEU A 75 -8.83 0.66 -1.74
C LEU A 75 -9.09 0.70 -3.25
N GLN A 76 -8.86 -0.41 -3.96
CA GLN A 76 -9.12 -0.51 -5.39
C GLN A 76 -10.60 -0.30 -5.71
N SER A 77 -11.51 -0.85 -4.88
CA SER A 77 -12.95 -0.63 -5.01
C SER A 77 -13.36 0.83 -4.80
N LYS A 78 -12.57 1.60 -4.05
CA LYS A 78 -12.72 3.06 -3.87
C LYS A 78 -11.99 3.88 -4.94
N GLY A 79 -11.34 3.23 -5.91
CA GLY A 79 -10.53 3.88 -6.95
C GLY A 79 -9.16 4.38 -6.46
N ILE A 80 -8.66 3.83 -5.35
CA ILE A 80 -7.36 4.16 -4.78
C ILE A 80 -6.37 3.05 -5.16
N THR A 81 -5.36 3.39 -5.95
CA THR A 81 -4.31 2.46 -6.37
C THR A 81 -3.19 2.41 -5.34
N ALA A 82 -3.26 1.46 -4.43
CA ALA A 82 -2.22 1.23 -3.44
C ALA A 82 -1.18 0.18 -3.88
N LYS A 83 0.03 0.33 -3.34
CA LYS A 83 1.22 -0.50 -3.52
C LYS A 83 1.61 -1.08 -2.14
N VAL A 84 2.36 -2.18 -2.13
CA VAL A 84 2.93 -2.74 -0.89
C VAL A 84 4.44 -2.77 -0.94
N GLU A 85 5.08 -2.63 0.22
CA GLU A 85 6.49 -3.02 0.45
C GLU A 85 6.64 -3.95 1.65
#